data_AF-A0A2V8F4N1-F1
#
_entry.id   AF-A0A2V8F4N1-F1
#
_cell.length_a   1.000
_cell.length_b   1.000
_cell.length_c   1.000
_cell.angle_alpha   90.00
_cell.angle_beta   90.00
_cell.angle_gamma   90.00
#
_symmetry.space_group_name_H-M   'P 1'
#
loop_
_entity.id
_entity.type
_entity.pdbx_description
1 polymer ?
#
loop_
_entity_poly.entity_id
_entity_poly.type
_entity_poly.pdbx_seq_one_letter_code
_entity_poly.pdbx_strand_id
1 'polypeptide(L)'
;MARAAAAALTVLLFSAGEASAQDTLTVGQPVDRAITAGATHEFTIALDAGDYVAGAVDQRGIMVLAAVFTPDGSRLRNFGGPREGKRTLAFIAERAGPYRLELRAPSVAEAKEQGGSQTEKGTYEVKLLERLSFDERMKAQPQQDRYTSPAIEALRRQIAAGDSSTESFWQRVAQSGTPLVEPIEGEAKRTRVTFLWRATPQTRNVMVLGSFMTGPPTDYAMTRLAETDVWYLTVRMPSGSRFAYSLSPNDPQTFDPPRAAQRGATVQGDPLNPRRWGCSQPSATRHDCQSMAELPGAPPQPWIVRNDKIPAGKVDKHKIASDLLKNERNLSVYTPPDYRANGKPYALLVLFDEGAYLSSVPTPVILDNLIAAGRIPPMVAVLIANPSQDTRNKELPPNAQFADFLATELLPWVHAHYTVTSDPKLTTVAGSSFGGIAATYAGLRHSEIFGNVLCQSGSFWWAPDHSGFPDADATTETGWLAKEFIKSPKLPLRFWMDAGVFEVDSRGNGGAILEPSRHMRDVLLAKSYEVHYQQFNSGHDYLNWRGTLADGLIALVGTDTARPPSR
;
A
#
# COMPACT_ATOMS: atom_id res chain seq x y z
N MET A 1 11.38 11.45 -88.67
CA MET A 1 11.22 10.92 -87.30
C MET A 1 10.19 9.79 -87.40
N ALA A 2 10.36 8.55 -86.96
CA ALA A 2 11.27 7.90 -86.04
C ALA A 2 11.61 6.48 -86.56
N ARG A 3 12.75 5.93 -86.14
CA ARG A 3 13.22 4.59 -86.50
C ARG A 3 12.56 3.52 -85.62
N ALA A 4 12.20 2.41 -86.25
CA ALA A 4 11.93 1.14 -85.61
C ALA A 4 13.24 0.42 -85.22
N ALA A 5 13.21 -0.34 -84.13
CA ALA A 5 14.13 -1.44 -83.86
C ALA A 5 13.42 -2.48 -82.98
N ALA A 6 13.52 -3.74 -83.41
CA ALA A 6 13.02 -4.94 -82.74
C ALA A 6 14.10 -5.59 -81.86
N ALA A 7 13.72 -6.73 -81.25
CA ALA A 7 14.50 -7.70 -80.47
C ALA A 7 14.61 -7.38 -78.95
N ALA A 8 14.51 -8.32 -78.01
CA ALA A 8 14.39 -9.77 -78.05
C ALA A 8 13.69 -10.28 -76.77
N LEU A 9 13.03 -11.42 -76.93
CA LEU A 9 12.47 -12.26 -75.88
C LEU A 9 13.62 -12.89 -75.06
N THR A 10 13.62 -12.72 -73.74
CA THR A 10 14.42 -13.57 -72.83
C THR A 10 13.44 -14.30 -71.91
N VAL A 11 13.26 -15.60 -72.17
CA VAL A 11 12.56 -16.53 -71.29
C VAL A 11 13.50 -16.80 -70.11
N LEU A 12 13.15 -16.26 -68.94
CA LEU A 12 13.70 -16.72 -67.66
C LEU A 12 12.67 -17.67 -67.04
N LEU A 13 13.00 -18.96 -67.13
CA LEU A 13 12.36 -20.05 -66.40
C LEU A 13 12.41 -19.72 -64.91
N PHE A 14 11.26 -19.36 -64.33
CA PHE A 14 11.09 -19.54 -62.90
C PHE A 14 10.80 -21.02 -62.66
N SER A 15 11.79 -21.68 -62.06
CA SER A 15 11.69 -23.00 -61.44
C SER A 15 10.40 -23.06 -60.61
N ALA A 16 9.52 -23.99 -60.96
CA ALA A 16 8.47 -24.45 -60.07
C ALA A 16 9.16 -25.01 -58.83
N GLY A 17 9.19 -24.21 -57.75
CA GLY A 17 9.50 -24.72 -56.43
C GLY A 17 8.45 -25.76 -56.09
N GLU A 18 8.89 -26.96 -55.67
CA GLU A 18 8.05 -28.00 -55.13
C GLU A 18 7.10 -27.39 -54.10
N ALA A 19 5.79 -27.47 -54.36
CA ALA A 19 4.79 -27.15 -53.36
C ALA A 19 4.93 -28.19 -52.23
N SER A 20 5.70 -27.83 -51.19
CA SER A 20 5.71 -28.55 -49.91
C SER A 20 4.26 -28.72 -49.48
N ALA A 21 3.85 -29.96 -49.22
CA ALA A 21 2.57 -30.23 -48.57
C ALA A 21 2.43 -29.32 -47.33
N GLN A 22 1.31 -28.59 -47.23
CA GLN A 22 1.01 -27.76 -46.07
C GLN A 22 0.76 -28.67 -44.87
N ASP A 23 1.66 -28.67 -43.90
CA ASP A 23 1.50 -29.43 -42.67
C ASP A 23 0.45 -28.76 -41.78
N THR A 24 -0.50 -29.54 -41.28
CA THR A 24 -1.46 -29.05 -40.28
C THR A 24 -0.85 -29.18 -38.89
N LEU A 25 -0.73 -28.06 -38.16
CA LEU A 25 -0.25 -28.12 -36.79
C LEU A 25 -1.38 -28.46 -35.82
N THR A 26 -1.11 -29.43 -34.95
CA THR A 26 -2.04 -29.86 -33.89
C THR A 26 -1.43 -29.54 -32.53
N VAL A 27 -2.26 -29.15 -31.56
CA VAL A 27 -1.81 -28.87 -30.19
C VAL A 27 -1.08 -30.08 -29.60
N GLY A 28 0.07 -29.83 -28.97
CA GLY A 28 0.86 -30.86 -28.31
C GLY A 28 1.79 -31.67 -29.21
N GLN A 29 1.65 -31.59 -30.54
CA GLN A 29 2.45 -32.32 -31.52
C GLN A 29 3.56 -31.42 -32.12
N PRO A 30 4.83 -31.58 -31.72
CA PRO A 30 5.93 -30.81 -32.33
C PRO A 30 6.26 -31.32 -33.75
N VAL A 31 6.74 -30.41 -34.59
CA VAL A 31 7.29 -30.70 -35.92
C VAL A 31 8.72 -30.20 -35.99
N ASP A 32 9.68 -31.11 -36.09
CA ASP A 32 11.10 -30.82 -36.32
C ASP A 32 11.42 -30.85 -37.81
N ARG A 33 12.06 -29.79 -38.34
CA ARG A 33 12.52 -29.74 -39.74
C ARG A 33 13.87 -29.05 -39.86
N ALA A 34 14.66 -29.49 -40.84
CA ALA A 34 15.83 -28.75 -41.32
C ALA A 34 15.39 -27.62 -42.26
N ILE A 35 16.03 -26.46 -42.19
CA ILE A 35 15.76 -25.30 -43.05
C ILE A 35 17.06 -24.68 -43.54
N THR A 36 17.07 -24.19 -44.77
CA THR A 36 18.23 -23.53 -45.39
C THR A 36 17.99 -22.03 -45.53
N ALA A 37 19.07 -21.25 -45.60
CA ALA A 37 18.97 -19.81 -45.83
C ALA A 37 18.18 -19.52 -47.12
N GLY A 38 17.21 -18.59 -47.05
CA GLY A 38 16.30 -18.26 -48.15
C GLY A 38 15.07 -19.16 -48.27
N ALA A 39 14.97 -20.25 -47.50
CA ALA A 39 13.82 -21.14 -47.53
C ALA A 39 12.66 -20.64 -46.64
N THR A 40 11.45 -21.00 -47.05
CA THR A 40 10.20 -20.75 -46.32
C THR A 40 9.45 -22.06 -46.17
N HIS A 41 9.00 -22.35 -44.95
CA HIS A 41 8.07 -23.45 -44.65
C HIS A 41 6.74 -22.89 -44.16
N GLU A 42 5.65 -23.53 -44.55
CA GLU A 42 4.30 -23.09 -44.23
C GLU A 42 3.52 -24.19 -43.50
N PHE A 43 2.77 -23.78 -42.50
CA PHE A 43 1.92 -24.62 -41.68
C PHE A 43 0.52 -24.04 -41.61
N THR A 44 -0.49 -24.91 -41.60
CA THR A 44 -1.90 -24.49 -41.53
C THR A 44 -2.47 -24.79 -40.15
N ILE A 45 -3.28 -23.88 -39.63
CA ILE A 45 -3.99 -24.00 -38.36
C ILE A 45 -5.45 -23.63 -38.62
N ALA A 46 -6.36 -24.60 -38.51
CA ALA A 46 -7.79 -24.34 -38.63
C ALA A 46 -8.33 -23.76 -37.32
N LEU A 47 -8.90 -22.55 -37.39
CA LEU A 47 -9.35 -21.79 -36.22
C LEU A 47 -10.77 -21.25 -36.42
N ASP A 48 -11.51 -21.14 -35.33
CA ASP A 48 -12.76 -20.39 -35.28
C ASP A 48 -12.50 -18.93 -34.89
N ALA A 49 -13.46 -18.04 -35.19
CA ALA A 49 -13.33 -16.63 -34.83
C ALA A 49 -13.25 -16.47 -33.30
N GLY A 50 -12.22 -15.78 -32.82
CA GLY A 50 -11.97 -15.51 -31.40
C GLY A 50 -11.09 -16.54 -30.69
N ASP A 51 -10.73 -17.65 -31.36
CA ASP A 51 -9.79 -18.66 -30.86
C ASP A 51 -8.44 -18.02 -30.51
N TYR A 52 -7.90 -18.39 -29.36
CA TYR A 52 -6.54 -18.07 -28.95
C TYR A 52 -5.62 -19.23 -29.28
N VAL A 53 -4.45 -18.91 -29.84
CA VAL A 53 -3.39 -19.89 -30.13
C VAL A 53 -2.11 -19.43 -29.45
N ALA A 54 -1.50 -20.32 -28.68
CA ALA A 54 -0.14 -20.20 -28.20
C ALA A 54 0.74 -21.29 -28.80
N GLY A 55 1.98 -20.95 -29.14
CA GLY A 55 2.94 -21.89 -29.70
C GLY A 55 4.38 -21.49 -29.44
N ALA A 56 5.30 -22.28 -29.95
CA ALA A 56 6.71 -21.97 -29.94
C ALA A 56 7.42 -22.46 -31.20
N VAL A 57 8.50 -21.77 -31.55
CA VAL A 57 9.49 -22.20 -32.54
C VAL A 57 10.85 -22.20 -31.85
N ASP A 58 11.49 -23.35 -31.74
CA ASP A 58 12.84 -23.49 -31.20
C ASP A 58 13.82 -23.70 -32.35
N GLN A 59 14.57 -22.66 -32.69
CA GLN A 59 15.49 -22.66 -33.83
C GLN A 59 16.93 -22.92 -33.39
N ARG A 60 17.64 -23.81 -34.10
CA ARG A 60 18.96 -24.35 -33.71
C ARG A 60 19.92 -24.18 -34.88
N GLY A 61 21.00 -23.42 -34.65
CA GLY A 61 22.00 -23.15 -35.68
C GLY A 61 21.52 -22.36 -36.91
N ILE A 62 20.33 -21.75 -36.90
CA ILE A 62 19.83 -20.84 -37.96
C ILE A 62 18.77 -19.86 -37.43
N MET A 63 18.75 -18.65 -37.98
CA MET A 63 17.71 -17.67 -37.65
C MET A 63 16.45 -17.91 -38.49
N VAL A 64 15.32 -18.11 -37.82
CA VAL A 64 14.01 -18.32 -38.44
C VAL A 64 13.08 -17.17 -38.07
N LEU A 65 12.49 -16.51 -39.05
CA LEU A 65 11.42 -15.53 -38.86
C LEU A 65 10.09 -16.27 -38.87
N ALA A 66 9.16 -15.87 -38.00
CA ALA A 66 7.85 -16.48 -37.89
C ALA A 66 6.77 -15.42 -38.09
N ALA A 67 5.85 -15.68 -39.00
CA ALA A 67 4.72 -14.81 -39.27
C ALA A 67 3.44 -15.62 -39.41
N VAL A 68 2.32 -15.08 -38.92
CA VAL A 68 1.00 -15.68 -39.14
C VAL A 68 0.22 -14.82 -40.12
N PHE A 69 -0.47 -15.49 -41.03
CA PHE A 69 -1.35 -14.91 -42.03
C PHE A 69 -2.78 -15.41 -41.80
N THR A 70 -3.73 -14.53 -42.07
CA THR A 70 -5.17 -14.79 -42.03
C THR A 70 -5.63 -15.67 -43.20
N PRO A 71 -6.87 -16.19 -43.16
CA PRO A 71 -7.44 -16.97 -44.27
C PRO A 71 -7.53 -16.23 -45.62
N ASP A 72 -7.56 -14.89 -45.61
CA ASP A 72 -7.55 -14.08 -46.84
C ASP A 72 -6.14 -13.76 -47.36
N GLY A 73 -5.10 -14.32 -46.72
CA GLY A 73 -3.70 -14.15 -47.11
C GLY A 73 -3.05 -12.86 -46.61
N SER A 74 -3.78 -12.01 -45.88
CA SER A 74 -3.17 -10.84 -45.24
C SER A 74 -2.31 -11.25 -44.03
N ARG A 75 -1.26 -10.47 -43.75
CA ARG A 75 -0.35 -10.77 -42.64
C ARG A 75 -0.97 -10.30 -41.32
N LEU A 76 -1.24 -11.23 -40.42
CA LEU A 76 -1.77 -10.93 -39.09
C LEU A 76 -0.70 -10.37 -38.16
N ARG A 77 0.42 -11.10 -38.00
CA ARG A 77 1.44 -10.76 -37.00
C ARG A 77 2.79 -11.36 -37.33
N ASN A 78 3.86 -10.62 -37.03
CA ASN A 78 5.23 -11.15 -36.98
C ASN A 78 5.61 -11.45 -35.53
N PHE A 79 6.37 -12.52 -35.32
CA PHE A 79 6.93 -12.86 -34.03
C PHE A 79 8.43 -12.64 -34.06
N GLY A 80 8.89 -11.63 -33.31
CA GLY A 80 10.31 -11.45 -33.03
C GLY A 80 10.83 -12.51 -32.07
N GLY A 81 12.14 -12.72 -32.05
CA GLY A 81 12.77 -13.62 -31.09
C GLY A 81 14.28 -13.72 -31.31
N PRO A 82 14.95 -14.57 -30.52
CA PRO A 82 16.40 -14.67 -30.56
C PRO A 82 16.90 -15.25 -31.90
N ARG A 83 18.21 -15.14 -32.16
CA ARG A 83 18.87 -15.81 -33.30
C ARG A 83 18.97 -17.32 -33.12
N GLU A 84 18.99 -17.80 -31.89
CA GLU A 84 19.01 -19.21 -31.54
C GLU A 84 18.15 -19.43 -30.28
N GLY A 85 17.53 -20.60 -30.18
CA GLY A 85 16.66 -20.99 -29.08
C GLY A 85 15.18 -20.64 -29.31
N LYS A 86 14.42 -20.66 -28.22
CA LYS A 86 12.96 -20.67 -28.24
C LYS A 86 12.35 -19.28 -28.44
N ARG A 87 11.45 -19.18 -29.42
CA ARG A 87 10.50 -18.08 -29.63
C ARG A 87 9.09 -18.52 -29.27
N THR A 88 8.34 -17.67 -28.60
CA THR A 88 6.91 -17.88 -28.34
C THR A 88 6.04 -17.20 -29.39
N LEU A 89 4.95 -17.87 -29.77
CA LEU A 89 3.92 -17.40 -30.70
C LEU A 89 2.62 -17.23 -29.90
N ALA A 90 1.91 -16.12 -30.10
CA ALA A 90 0.58 -15.93 -29.53
C ALA A 90 -0.27 -15.00 -30.40
N PHE A 91 -1.47 -15.44 -30.78
CA PHE A 91 -2.41 -14.62 -31.55
C PHE A 91 -3.87 -15.03 -31.33
N ILE A 92 -4.78 -14.15 -31.73
CA ILE A 92 -6.22 -14.39 -31.78
C ILE A 92 -6.63 -14.51 -33.24
N ALA A 93 -7.48 -15.49 -33.56
CA ALA A 93 -8.12 -15.58 -34.86
C ALA A 93 -9.22 -14.50 -34.97
N GLU A 94 -9.04 -13.53 -35.86
CA GLU A 94 -10.03 -12.47 -36.12
C GLU A 94 -11.27 -12.98 -36.89
N ARG A 95 -11.17 -14.13 -37.57
CA ARG A 95 -12.27 -14.78 -38.31
C ARG A 95 -12.05 -16.29 -38.36
N ALA A 96 -13.10 -17.04 -38.67
CA ALA A 96 -12.98 -18.47 -38.88
C ALA A 96 -12.24 -18.78 -40.20
N GLY A 97 -11.41 -19.82 -40.20
CA GLY A 97 -10.74 -20.34 -41.40
C GLY A 97 -9.32 -20.85 -41.16
N PRO A 98 -8.63 -21.27 -42.24
CA PRO A 98 -7.24 -21.73 -42.17
C PRO A 98 -6.28 -20.54 -42.03
N TYR A 99 -5.62 -20.45 -40.89
CA TYR A 99 -4.49 -19.53 -40.68
C TYR A 99 -3.20 -20.19 -41.13
N ARG A 100 -2.29 -19.40 -41.69
CA ARG A 100 -0.98 -19.89 -42.15
C ARG A 100 0.13 -19.36 -41.26
N LEU A 101 0.85 -20.25 -40.59
CA LEU A 101 2.11 -19.96 -39.93
C LEU A 101 3.26 -20.18 -40.93
N GLU A 102 3.94 -19.10 -41.27
CA GLU A 102 5.12 -19.08 -42.13
C GLU A 102 6.37 -19.02 -41.28
N LEU A 103 7.30 -19.93 -41.52
CA LEU A 103 8.65 -19.96 -40.95
C LEU A 103 9.67 -19.75 -42.06
N ARG A 104 10.32 -18.58 -42.08
CA ARG A 104 11.24 -18.15 -43.13
C ARG A 104 12.64 -17.92 -42.58
N ALA A 105 13.63 -18.59 -43.12
CA ALA A 105 15.02 -18.26 -42.87
C ALA A 105 15.47 -17.21 -43.91
N PRO A 106 15.88 -15.98 -43.52
CA PRO A 106 16.44 -15.02 -44.48
C PRO A 106 17.62 -15.61 -45.24
N SER A 107 17.87 -15.12 -46.46
CA SER A 107 19.08 -15.51 -47.19
C SER A 107 20.32 -14.89 -46.54
N VAL A 108 21.51 -15.45 -46.81
CA VAL A 108 22.77 -14.89 -46.30
C VAL A 108 22.99 -13.45 -46.82
N ALA A 109 22.59 -13.16 -48.06
CA ALA A 109 22.66 -11.82 -48.63
C ALA A 109 21.72 -10.84 -47.91
N GLU A 110 20.46 -11.22 -47.71
CA GLU A 110 19.46 -10.40 -47.00
C GLU A 110 19.88 -10.11 -45.57
N ALA A 111 20.39 -11.11 -44.85
CA ALA A 111 20.87 -10.93 -43.49
C ALA A 111 22.05 -9.94 -43.43
N LYS A 112 22.96 -10.00 -44.41
CA LYS A 112 24.11 -9.11 -44.50
C LYS A 112 23.70 -7.66 -44.83
N GLU A 113 22.74 -7.47 -45.72
CA GLU A 113 22.18 -6.14 -46.05
C GLU A 113 21.52 -5.48 -44.83
N GLN A 114 20.95 -6.28 -43.93
CA GLN A 114 20.35 -5.82 -42.67
C GLN A 114 21.35 -5.70 -41.51
N GLY A 115 22.66 -5.72 -41.79
CA GLY A 115 23.72 -5.59 -40.78
C GLY A 115 23.89 -6.82 -39.88
N GLY A 116 23.33 -7.97 -40.28
CA GLY A 116 23.36 -9.22 -39.54
C GLY A 116 24.19 -10.32 -40.20
N SER A 117 24.10 -11.52 -39.62
CA SER A 117 24.71 -12.75 -40.13
C SER A 117 23.68 -13.87 -40.13
N GLN A 118 23.77 -14.79 -41.08
CA GLN A 118 22.90 -15.95 -41.18
C GLN A 118 23.73 -17.18 -41.58
N THR A 119 23.37 -18.33 -41.05
CA THR A 119 23.97 -19.62 -41.40
C THR A 119 23.25 -20.23 -42.60
N GLU A 120 23.98 -20.99 -43.42
CA GLU A 120 23.43 -21.62 -44.62
C GLU A 120 22.34 -22.66 -44.32
N LYS A 121 22.46 -23.36 -43.18
CA LYS A 121 21.56 -24.44 -42.78
C LYS A 121 21.43 -24.50 -41.26
N GLY A 122 20.27 -24.93 -40.79
CA GLY A 122 20.03 -25.33 -39.40
C GLY A 122 18.73 -26.09 -39.28
N THR A 123 18.20 -26.20 -38.07
CA THR A 123 16.94 -26.89 -37.80
C THR A 123 16.02 -26.03 -36.95
N TYR A 124 14.72 -26.33 -36.95
CA TYR A 124 13.80 -25.81 -35.96
C TYR A 124 12.80 -26.88 -35.54
N GLU A 125 12.27 -26.72 -34.33
CA GLU A 125 11.07 -27.40 -33.83
C GLU A 125 9.94 -26.38 -33.74
N VAL A 126 8.78 -26.64 -34.34
CA VAL A 126 7.57 -25.83 -34.17
C VAL A 126 6.50 -26.62 -33.44
N LYS A 127 5.84 -26.01 -32.46
CA LYS A 127 4.81 -26.67 -31.67
C LYS A 127 3.69 -25.69 -31.29
N LEU A 128 2.43 -26.11 -31.46
CA LEU A 128 1.31 -25.46 -30.80
C LEU A 128 1.21 -25.96 -29.36
N LEU A 129 1.28 -25.03 -28.41
CA LEU A 129 1.23 -25.31 -26.98
C LEU A 129 -0.21 -25.34 -26.49
N GLU A 130 -1.05 -24.46 -27.01
CA GLU A 130 -2.41 -24.28 -26.56
C GLU A 130 -3.28 -23.72 -27.68
N ARG A 131 -4.53 -24.20 -27.74
CA ARG A 131 -5.63 -23.58 -28.47
C ARG A 131 -6.83 -23.50 -27.53
N LEU A 132 -7.33 -22.29 -27.28
CA LEU A 132 -8.53 -22.07 -26.48
C LEU A 132 -9.59 -21.44 -27.37
N SER A 133 -10.82 -21.94 -27.29
CA SER A 133 -11.95 -21.27 -27.93
C SER A 133 -12.22 -19.91 -27.29
N PHE A 134 -12.97 -19.05 -27.99
CA PHE A 134 -13.43 -17.77 -27.42
C PHE A 134 -14.16 -18.00 -26.09
N ASP A 135 -15.11 -18.94 -26.06
CA ASP A 135 -15.89 -19.24 -24.86
C ASP A 135 -15.02 -19.73 -23.71
N GLU A 136 -14.04 -20.61 -23.98
CA GLU A 136 -13.12 -21.08 -22.94
C GLU A 136 -12.23 -19.99 -22.38
N ARG A 137 -11.79 -19.06 -23.22
CA ARG A 137 -11.00 -17.90 -22.79
C ARG A 137 -11.83 -16.88 -22.01
N MET A 138 -13.13 -16.80 -22.30
CA MET A 138 -14.07 -15.91 -21.61
C MET A 138 -14.73 -16.54 -20.38
N LYS A 139 -14.57 -17.86 -20.15
CA LYS A 139 -14.99 -18.48 -18.90
C LYS A 139 -14.27 -17.79 -17.75
N ALA A 140 -15.06 -17.25 -16.82
CA ALA A 140 -14.52 -16.71 -15.58
C ALA A 140 -13.68 -17.80 -14.90
N GLN A 141 -12.41 -17.52 -14.64
CA GLN A 141 -11.62 -18.44 -13.83
C GLN A 141 -12.27 -18.54 -12.45
N PRO A 142 -12.43 -19.74 -11.88
CA PRO A 142 -12.87 -19.87 -10.50
C PRO A 142 -11.95 -19.00 -9.64
N GLN A 143 -12.52 -18.09 -8.86
CA GLN A 143 -11.73 -17.25 -7.98
C GLN A 143 -11.01 -18.18 -6.98
N GLN A 144 -9.73 -18.43 -7.21
CA GLN A 144 -8.91 -19.19 -6.29
C GLN A 144 -8.63 -18.33 -5.07
N ASP A 145 -8.87 -18.91 -3.89
CA ASP A 145 -8.46 -18.30 -2.64
C ASP A 145 -6.96 -18.02 -2.67
N ARG A 146 -6.59 -16.74 -2.55
CA ARG A 146 -5.18 -16.36 -2.41
C ARG A 146 -4.55 -17.03 -1.18
N TYR A 147 -5.34 -17.21 -0.12
CA TYR A 147 -4.98 -17.91 1.10
C TYR A 147 -6.18 -18.72 1.62
N THR A 148 -5.96 -19.97 2.00
CA THR A 148 -7.01 -20.84 2.55
C THR A 148 -7.30 -20.50 4.01
N SER A 149 -8.46 -20.89 4.56
CA SER A 149 -8.76 -20.88 6.02
C SER A 149 -9.30 -22.25 6.42
N PRO A 150 -8.79 -22.91 7.49
CA PRO A 150 -9.30 -24.21 7.92
C PRO A 150 -10.81 -24.20 8.19
N ALA A 151 -11.34 -23.12 8.77
CA ALA A 151 -12.78 -22.96 9.00
C ALA A 151 -13.57 -22.90 7.68
N ILE A 152 -13.08 -22.14 6.69
CA ILE A 152 -13.70 -22.06 5.36
C ILE A 152 -13.58 -23.37 4.60
N GLU A 153 -12.43 -24.04 4.64
CA GLU A 153 -12.22 -25.35 3.99
C GLU A 153 -13.10 -26.44 4.60
N ALA A 154 -13.29 -26.41 5.92
CA ALA A 154 -14.19 -27.34 6.60
C ALA A 154 -15.63 -27.15 6.12
N LEU A 155 -16.10 -25.90 6.04
CA LEU A 155 -17.44 -25.59 5.52
C LEU A 155 -17.56 -25.93 4.02
N ARG A 156 -16.52 -25.66 3.23
CA ARG A 156 -16.48 -26.03 1.80
C ARG A 156 -16.63 -27.53 1.62
N ARG A 157 -15.92 -28.35 2.42
CA ARG A 157 -16.05 -29.82 2.39
C ARG A 157 -17.43 -30.29 2.81
N GLN A 158 -18.03 -29.66 3.83
CA GLN A 158 -19.40 -29.96 4.26
C GLN A 158 -20.40 -29.70 3.13
N ILE A 159 -20.30 -28.55 2.45
CA ILE A 159 -21.15 -28.19 1.31
C ILE A 159 -20.94 -29.18 0.15
N ALA A 160 -19.70 -29.53 -0.16
CA ALA A 160 -19.38 -30.50 -1.22
C ALA A 160 -19.92 -31.91 -0.90
N ALA A 161 -20.09 -32.25 0.39
CA ALA A 161 -20.71 -33.48 0.84
C ALA A 161 -22.26 -33.44 0.83
N GLY A 162 -22.87 -32.33 0.41
CA GLY A 162 -24.32 -32.18 0.24
C GLY A 162 -25.04 -31.44 1.37
N ASP A 163 -24.34 -31.06 2.44
CA ASP A 163 -24.92 -30.25 3.53
C ASP A 163 -24.56 -28.77 3.34
N SER A 164 -25.51 -28.00 2.80
CA SER A 164 -25.36 -26.56 2.54
C SER A 164 -25.73 -25.66 3.73
N SER A 165 -26.06 -26.23 4.90
CA SER A 165 -26.44 -25.46 6.08
C SER A 165 -25.24 -24.70 6.68
N THR A 166 -25.39 -23.39 6.85
CA THR A 166 -24.37 -22.51 7.45
C THR A 166 -24.67 -22.13 8.90
N GLU A 167 -25.78 -22.58 9.47
CA GLU A 167 -26.23 -22.09 10.78
C GLU A 167 -25.25 -22.50 11.90
N SER A 168 -24.76 -23.75 11.88
CA SER A 168 -23.76 -24.19 12.87
C SER A 168 -22.43 -23.44 12.74
N PHE A 169 -22.06 -23.04 11.53
CA PHE A 169 -20.89 -22.21 11.28
C PHE A 169 -21.07 -20.84 11.91
N TRP A 170 -22.20 -20.16 11.65
CA TRP A 170 -22.47 -18.84 12.21
C TRP A 170 -22.62 -18.85 13.73
N GLN A 171 -23.16 -19.90 14.33
CA GLN A 171 -23.20 -20.05 15.78
C GLN A 171 -21.79 -20.11 16.40
N ARG A 172 -20.86 -20.85 15.77
CA ARG A 172 -19.45 -20.90 16.21
C ARG A 172 -18.75 -19.55 16.02
N VAL A 173 -18.99 -18.86 14.90
CA VAL A 173 -18.43 -17.52 14.64
C VAL A 173 -18.96 -16.52 15.65
N ALA A 174 -20.25 -16.53 15.98
CA ALA A 174 -20.83 -15.63 16.98
C ALA A 174 -20.25 -15.83 18.39
N GLN A 175 -19.83 -17.05 18.74
CA GLN A 175 -19.18 -17.35 20.02
C GLN A 175 -17.71 -16.88 20.04
N SER A 176 -16.98 -17.08 18.95
CA SER A 176 -15.55 -16.73 18.85
C SER A 176 -15.30 -15.25 18.51
N GLY A 177 -16.27 -14.59 17.88
CA GLY A 177 -16.14 -13.26 17.30
C GLY A 177 -15.42 -13.25 15.95
N THR A 178 -15.36 -12.06 15.34
CA THR A 178 -14.66 -11.80 14.08
C THR A 178 -13.58 -10.72 14.24
N PRO A 179 -12.57 -10.68 13.33
CA PRO A 179 -12.29 -11.69 12.30
C PRO A 179 -11.79 -13.00 12.92
N LEU A 180 -11.85 -14.10 12.17
CA LEU A 180 -11.21 -15.34 12.62
C LEU A 180 -9.69 -15.15 12.54
N VAL A 181 -8.99 -15.53 13.61
CA VAL A 181 -7.54 -15.40 13.72
C VAL A 181 -6.94 -16.78 13.94
N GLU A 182 -6.20 -17.27 12.95
CA GLU A 182 -5.72 -18.64 12.90
C GLU A 182 -4.19 -18.67 12.69
N PRO A 183 -3.44 -19.57 13.33
CA PRO A 183 -2.02 -19.74 13.06
C PRO A 183 -1.79 -20.30 11.64
N ILE A 184 -0.58 -20.07 11.11
CA ILE A 184 -0.13 -20.70 9.87
C ILE A 184 0.97 -21.69 10.22
N GLU A 185 0.74 -22.97 9.90
CA GLU A 185 1.73 -24.02 10.15
C GLU A 185 3.05 -23.70 9.44
N GLY A 186 4.16 -23.80 10.18
CA GLY A 186 5.50 -23.45 9.68
C GLY A 186 5.82 -21.95 9.60
N GLU A 187 4.89 -21.04 9.89
CA GLU A 187 5.09 -19.59 9.76
C GLU A 187 4.81 -18.83 11.08
N ALA A 188 5.67 -18.98 12.09
CA ALA A 188 5.48 -18.37 13.42
C ALA A 188 5.41 -16.83 13.45
N LYS A 189 5.89 -16.15 12.40
CA LYS A 189 5.84 -14.67 12.27
C LYS A 189 4.62 -14.17 11.50
N ARG A 190 3.76 -15.08 11.02
CA ARG A 190 2.58 -14.74 10.23
C ARG A 190 1.34 -15.36 10.85
N THR A 191 0.26 -14.62 10.76
CA THR A 191 -1.05 -15.05 11.23
C THR A 191 -2.03 -14.89 10.09
N ARG A 192 -2.94 -15.85 9.99
CA ARG A 192 -4.04 -15.84 9.05
C ARG A 192 -5.21 -15.12 9.67
N VAL A 193 -5.81 -14.20 8.92
CA VAL A 193 -6.98 -13.43 9.34
C VAL A 193 -8.07 -13.62 8.30
N THR A 194 -9.20 -14.16 8.72
CA THR A 194 -10.37 -14.38 7.85
C THR A 194 -11.51 -13.47 8.28
N PHE A 195 -11.77 -12.47 7.47
CA PHE A 195 -12.93 -11.59 7.60
C PHE A 195 -14.16 -12.31 7.08
N LEU A 196 -15.30 -12.08 7.71
CA LEU A 196 -16.56 -12.76 7.40
C LEU A 196 -17.70 -11.76 7.28
N TRP A 197 -18.65 -12.07 6.41
CA TRP A 197 -19.93 -11.36 6.32
C TRP A 197 -21.06 -12.35 6.06
N ARG A 198 -22.15 -12.22 6.83
CA ARG A 198 -23.38 -13.00 6.64
C ARG A 198 -24.31 -12.26 5.67
N ALA A 199 -24.48 -12.81 4.48
CA ALA A 199 -25.25 -12.19 3.42
C ALA A 199 -26.74 -12.14 3.70
N THR A 200 -27.35 -11.06 3.24
CA THR A 200 -28.78 -10.97 2.96
C THR A 200 -29.04 -11.25 1.48
N PRO A 201 -30.30 -11.49 1.05
CA PRO A 201 -30.64 -11.65 -0.36
C PRO A 201 -30.25 -10.46 -1.26
N GLN A 202 -30.00 -9.29 -0.68
CA GLN A 202 -29.58 -8.06 -1.38
C GLN A 202 -28.05 -7.88 -1.41
N THR A 203 -27.28 -8.73 -0.75
CA THR A 203 -25.82 -8.68 -0.79
C THR A 203 -25.34 -9.13 -2.18
N ARG A 204 -24.51 -8.32 -2.82
CA ARG A 204 -23.94 -8.55 -4.16
C ARG A 204 -22.42 -8.61 -4.14
N ASN A 205 -21.78 -7.87 -3.25
CA ASN A 205 -20.37 -7.98 -2.92
C ASN A 205 -20.14 -7.46 -1.51
N VAL A 206 -18.96 -7.70 -0.94
CA VAL A 206 -18.52 -7.09 0.32
C VAL A 206 -17.05 -6.74 0.19
N MET A 207 -16.66 -5.55 0.62
CA MET A 207 -15.25 -5.13 0.66
C MET A 207 -14.78 -4.95 2.11
N VAL A 208 -13.57 -5.42 2.39
CA VAL A 208 -12.87 -5.16 3.66
C VAL A 208 -12.06 -3.87 3.52
N LEU A 209 -12.16 -2.99 4.52
CA LEU A 209 -11.48 -1.70 4.56
C LEU A 209 -10.63 -1.62 5.82
N GLY A 210 -9.38 -1.18 5.73
CA GLY A 210 -8.53 -1.05 6.92
C GLY A 210 -7.17 -0.41 6.61
N SER A 211 -6.41 -0.10 7.66
CA SER A 211 -5.08 0.50 7.54
C SER A 211 -4.03 -0.43 6.91
N PHE A 212 -4.34 -1.72 6.78
CA PHE A 212 -3.49 -2.73 6.14
C PHE A 212 -3.66 -2.84 4.62
N MET A 213 -4.45 -1.95 4.01
CA MET A 213 -4.69 -1.96 2.57
C MET A 213 -3.51 -1.36 1.80
N THR A 214 -2.83 -2.18 1.01
CA THR A 214 -1.62 -1.85 0.24
C THR A 214 -1.73 -2.20 -1.24
N GLY A 215 -2.89 -2.65 -1.71
CA GLY A 215 -3.12 -3.12 -3.08
C GLY A 215 -4.41 -2.58 -3.71
N PRO A 216 -4.77 -3.01 -4.92
CA PRO A 216 -6.00 -2.59 -5.60
C PRO A 216 -7.25 -3.05 -4.84
N PRO A 217 -8.43 -2.43 -5.07
CA PRO A 217 -9.68 -2.79 -4.38
C PRO A 217 -10.03 -4.28 -4.47
N THR A 218 -9.68 -4.94 -5.57
CA THR A 218 -9.92 -6.36 -5.83
C THR A 218 -9.24 -7.28 -4.82
N ASP A 219 -8.11 -6.87 -4.24
CA ASP A 219 -7.39 -7.66 -3.22
C ASP A 219 -8.14 -7.72 -1.88
N TYR A 220 -9.14 -6.84 -1.71
CA TYR A 220 -9.92 -6.71 -0.47
C TYR A 220 -11.42 -7.00 -0.66
N ALA A 221 -11.81 -7.43 -1.85
CA ALA A 221 -13.15 -7.94 -2.11
C ALA A 221 -13.30 -9.34 -1.52
N MET A 222 -14.39 -9.58 -0.79
CA MET A 222 -14.75 -10.91 -0.30
C MET A 222 -15.26 -11.80 -1.43
N THR A 223 -15.08 -13.10 -1.26
CA THR A 223 -15.65 -14.15 -2.10
C THR A 223 -16.82 -14.81 -1.38
N ARG A 224 -17.88 -15.14 -2.13
CA ARG A 224 -19.00 -15.92 -1.62
C ARG A 224 -18.66 -17.41 -1.67
N LEU A 225 -18.86 -18.12 -0.57
CA LEU A 225 -18.63 -19.56 -0.51
C LEU A 225 -19.80 -20.31 -1.16
N ALA A 226 -19.62 -20.74 -2.41
CA ALA A 226 -20.67 -21.37 -3.21
C ALA A 226 -21.97 -20.54 -3.19
N GLU A 227 -23.14 -21.19 -3.16
CA GLU A 227 -24.44 -20.53 -3.09
C GLU A 227 -24.94 -20.28 -1.65
N THR A 228 -24.03 -20.12 -0.68
CA THR A 228 -24.39 -19.94 0.74
C THR A 228 -24.51 -18.46 1.14
N ASP A 229 -24.81 -18.19 2.41
CA ASP A 229 -24.80 -16.83 2.98
C ASP A 229 -23.43 -16.39 3.51
N VAL A 230 -22.35 -17.16 3.27
CA VAL A 230 -21.01 -16.86 3.78
C VAL A 230 -20.17 -16.13 2.74
N TRP A 231 -19.83 -14.88 3.04
CA TRP A 231 -18.78 -14.13 2.35
C TRP A 231 -17.53 -14.08 3.22
N TYR A 232 -16.36 -14.25 2.60
CA TYR A 232 -15.10 -14.23 3.32
C TYR A 232 -13.96 -13.59 2.52
N LEU A 233 -12.98 -13.07 3.25
CA LEU A 233 -11.67 -12.73 2.73
C LEU A 233 -10.63 -13.24 3.71
N THR A 234 -9.69 -14.07 3.24
CA THR A 234 -8.57 -14.52 4.06
C THR A 234 -7.29 -13.83 3.61
N VAL A 235 -6.59 -13.22 4.56
CA VAL A 235 -5.29 -12.57 4.34
C VAL A 235 -4.24 -13.09 5.31
N ARG A 236 -2.96 -12.97 4.92
CA ARG A 236 -1.82 -13.22 5.79
C ARG A 236 -1.26 -11.90 6.30
N MET A 237 -1.08 -11.78 7.61
CA MET A 237 -0.56 -10.58 8.26
C MET A 237 0.64 -10.93 9.16
N PRO A 238 1.55 -9.99 9.45
CA PRO A 238 2.52 -10.15 10.53
C PRO A 238 1.82 -10.50 11.84
N SER A 239 2.37 -11.47 12.58
CA SER A 239 1.93 -11.71 13.94
C SER A 239 2.18 -10.46 14.79
N GLY A 240 1.31 -10.21 15.76
CA GLY A 240 1.32 -9.00 16.57
C GLY A 240 0.83 -7.72 15.88
N SER A 241 0.17 -7.84 14.72
CA SER A 241 -0.57 -6.71 14.17
C SER A 241 -1.73 -6.28 15.06
N ARG A 242 -1.96 -4.98 15.14
CA ARG A 242 -3.14 -4.36 15.75
C ARG A 242 -3.66 -3.31 14.80
N PHE A 243 -4.90 -3.42 14.33
CA PHE A 243 -5.45 -2.52 13.31
C PHE A 243 -6.96 -2.34 13.45
N ALA A 244 -7.45 -1.21 12.95
CA ALA A 244 -8.87 -0.97 12.77
C ALA A 244 -9.30 -1.37 11.34
N TYR A 245 -10.53 -1.86 11.21
CA TYR A 245 -11.12 -2.23 9.94
C TYR A 245 -12.65 -2.01 9.93
N SER A 246 -13.22 -1.95 8.73
CA SER A 246 -14.65 -1.85 8.47
C SER A 246 -15.04 -2.79 7.34
N LEU A 247 -16.34 -3.09 7.24
CA LEU A 247 -16.92 -3.85 6.15
C LEU A 247 -17.86 -2.96 5.35
N SER A 248 -17.86 -3.12 4.02
CA SER A 248 -18.73 -2.37 3.10
C SER A 248 -19.48 -3.35 2.21
N PRO A 249 -20.73 -3.72 2.54
CA PRO A 249 -21.57 -4.51 1.64
C PRO A 249 -22.02 -3.66 0.45
N ASN A 250 -22.09 -4.28 -0.72
CA ASN A 250 -22.44 -3.64 -2.00
C ASN A 250 -21.52 -2.46 -2.35
N ASP A 251 -20.22 -2.61 -2.10
CA ASP A 251 -19.20 -1.59 -2.34
C ASP A 251 -19.04 -1.29 -3.84
N PRO A 252 -18.72 -0.04 -4.21
CA PRO A 252 -18.38 0.32 -5.59
C PRO A 252 -17.08 -0.31 -6.12
N GLN A 253 -16.23 -0.87 -5.27
CA GLN A 253 -14.96 -1.56 -5.60
C GLN A 253 -13.97 -0.73 -6.43
N THR A 254 -13.98 0.60 -6.23
CA THR A 254 -13.00 1.52 -6.83
C THR A 254 -12.50 2.52 -5.79
N PHE A 255 -11.28 3.01 -5.96
CA PHE A 255 -10.73 4.12 -5.18
C PHE A 255 -10.92 5.49 -5.85
N ASP A 256 -11.47 5.52 -7.07
CA ASP A 256 -11.59 6.75 -7.86
C ASP A 256 -12.94 7.46 -7.63
N PRO A 257 -12.93 8.77 -7.34
CA PRO A 257 -14.15 9.56 -7.26
C PRO A 257 -14.80 9.77 -8.65
N PRO A 258 -16.11 10.07 -8.73
CA PRO A 258 -17.02 10.21 -7.60
C PRO A 258 -17.53 8.87 -7.05
N ARG A 259 -17.33 7.76 -7.77
CA ARG A 259 -17.93 6.46 -7.42
C ARG A 259 -17.40 5.94 -6.08
N ALA A 260 -16.12 6.14 -5.78
CA ALA A 260 -15.54 5.78 -4.48
C ALA A 260 -16.24 6.45 -3.28
N ALA A 261 -16.85 7.64 -3.46
CA ALA A 261 -17.54 8.34 -2.37
C ALA A 261 -18.82 7.60 -1.91
N GLN A 262 -19.43 6.79 -2.78
CA GLN A 262 -20.63 6.00 -2.45
C GLN A 262 -20.38 5.00 -1.32
N ARG A 263 -19.13 4.54 -1.14
CA ARG A 263 -18.70 3.68 -0.03
C ARG A 263 -19.03 4.27 1.34
N GLY A 264 -19.02 5.59 1.48
CA GLY A 264 -19.34 6.25 2.73
C GLY A 264 -20.76 5.92 3.24
N ALA A 265 -21.68 5.54 2.35
CA ALA A 265 -23.04 5.15 2.72
C ALA A 265 -23.16 3.69 3.21
N THR A 266 -22.19 2.83 2.88
CA THR A 266 -22.26 1.38 3.15
C THR A 266 -21.25 0.90 4.19
N VAL A 267 -20.14 1.62 4.34
CA VAL A 267 -19.11 1.29 5.32
C VAL A 267 -19.68 1.26 6.74
N GLN A 268 -19.32 0.21 7.48
CA GLN A 268 -19.77 -0.01 8.85
C GLN A 268 -18.81 -0.92 9.62
N GLY A 269 -18.87 -0.86 10.94
CA GLY A 269 -18.20 -1.83 11.80
C GLY A 269 -18.71 -3.25 11.55
N ASP A 270 -17.83 -4.23 11.70
CA ASP A 270 -18.16 -5.65 11.65
C ASP A 270 -19.20 -5.98 12.75
N PRO A 271 -20.39 -6.51 12.38
CA PRO A 271 -21.45 -6.81 13.33
C PRO A 271 -21.11 -7.89 14.36
N LEU A 272 -20.16 -8.79 14.04
CA LEU A 272 -19.78 -9.92 14.90
C LEU A 272 -18.49 -9.65 15.68
N ASN A 273 -17.88 -8.46 15.51
CA ASN A 273 -16.71 -8.07 16.27
C ASN A 273 -17.13 -7.23 17.49
N PRO A 274 -16.96 -7.73 18.73
CA PRO A 274 -17.30 -6.99 19.94
C PRO A 274 -16.34 -5.83 20.23
N ARG A 275 -15.16 -5.81 19.60
CA ARG A 275 -14.14 -4.78 19.77
C ARG A 275 -14.38 -3.65 18.79
N ARG A 276 -14.92 -2.55 19.30
CA ARG A 276 -15.25 -1.36 18.52
C ARG A 276 -14.17 -0.29 18.68
N TRP A 277 -13.96 0.51 17.63
CA TRP A 277 -12.97 1.59 17.58
C TRP A 277 -13.57 2.85 16.96
N GLY A 278 -13.21 4.03 17.48
CA GLY A 278 -13.70 5.32 16.97
C GLY A 278 -15.13 5.69 17.37
N CYS A 279 -15.79 4.89 18.23
CA CYS A 279 -17.18 5.10 18.67
C CYS A 279 -17.28 6.10 19.84
N SER A 280 -16.71 7.29 19.70
CA SER A 280 -16.52 8.21 20.83
C SER A 280 -17.81 8.84 21.38
N GLN A 281 -18.93 8.72 20.65
CA GLN A 281 -20.22 9.27 21.04
C GLN A 281 -21.14 8.18 21.60
N PRO A 282 -21.89 8.43 22.69
CA PRO A 282 -22.87 7.46 23.21
C PRO A 282 -23.94 7.04 22.19
N SER A 283 -24.26 7.92 21.23
CA SER A 283 -25.20 7.68 20.14
C SER A 283 -24.57 7.09 18.88
N ALA A 284 -23.28 6.70 18.92
CA ALA A 284 -22.57 6.16 17.77
C ALA A 284 -23.27 4.91 17.23
N THR A 285 -23.61 4.95 15.96
CA THR A 285 -24.19 3.83 15.23
C THR A 285 -23.08 2.92 14.68
N ARG A 286 -23.46 1.82 14.04
CA ARG A 286 -22.50 0.98 13.31
C ARG A 286 -21.76 1.70 12.17
N HIS A 287 -22.30 2.80 11.66
CA HIS A 287 -21.67 3.58 10.58
C HIS A 287 -20.66 4.60 11.10
N ASP A 288 -20.73 4.94 12.39
CA ASP A 288 -19.77 5.84 13.07
C ASP A 288 -18.57 5.08 13.64
N CYS A 289 -18.62 3.76 13.59
CA CYS A 289 -17.70 2.85 14.27
C CYS A 289 -16.89 2.01 13.29
N GLN A 290 -15.63 1.77 13.66
CA GLN A 290 -14.83 0.70 13.10
C GLN A 290 -14.78 -0.49 14.06
N SER A 291 -14.28 -1.61 13.57
CA SER A 291 -13.94 -2.79 14.35
C SER A 291 -12.43 -2.89 14.52
N MET A 292 -11.99 -3.54 15.60
CA MET A 292 -10.57 -3.68 15.92
C MET A 292 -10.17 -5.16 15.92
N ALA A 293 -9.04 -5.46 15.29
CA ALA A 293 -8.37 -6.74 15.43
C ALA A 293 -7.02 -6.55 16.14
N GLU A 294 -6.70 -7.46 17.05
CA GLU A 294 -5.42 -7.55 17.72
C GLU A 294 -4.93 -8.99 17.62
N LEU A 295 -3.86 -9.20 16.86
CA LEU A 295 -3.33 -10.53 16.58
C LEU A 295 -2.41 -10.98 17.73
N PRO A 296 -2.23 -12.30 17.92
CA PRO A 296 -1.31 -12.84 18.91
C PRO A 296 0.08 -12.21 18.80
N GLY A 297 0.61 -11.75 19.94
CA GLY A 297 1.91 -11.08 20.03
C GLY A 297 1.87 -9.57 19.81
N ALA A 298 0.69 -8.94 19.76
CA ALA A 298 0.61 -7.48 19.60
C ALA A 298 1.22 -6.78 20.82
N PRO A 299 2.11 -5.78 20.63
CA PRO A 299 2.74 -5.09 21.74
C PRO A 299 1.69 -4.47 22.70
N PRO A 300 1.88 -4.59 24.02
CA PRO A 300 0.95 -4.02 24.99
C PRO A 300 0.98 -2.49 24.92
N GLN A 301 -0.16 -1.86 25.19
CA GLN A 301 -0.29 -0.40 25.33
C GLN A 301 -0.78 -0.08 26.75
N PRO A 302 0.04 -0.26 27.80
CA PRO A 302 -0.43 -0.26 29.18
C PRO A 302 -0.86 1.12 29.69
N TRP A 303 -0.41 2.20 29.04
CA TRP A 303 -0.58 3.57 29.53
C TRP A 303 -1.92 4.21 29.13
N ILE A 304 -2.74 3.54 28.33
CA ILE A 304 -3.96 4.13 27.74
C ILE A 304 -5.22 3.98 28.58
N VAL A 305 -5.18 3.17 29.64
CA VAL A 305 -6.33 2.87 30.50
C VAL A 305 -6.27 3.73 31.75
N ARG A 306 -7.38 4.37 32.11
CA ARG A 306 -7.47 5.18 33.33
C ARG A 306 -7.26 4.29 34.56
N ASN A 307 -6.36 4.70 35.45
CA ASN A 307 -6.18 4.09 36.75
C ASN A 307 -6.82 4.98 37.83
N ASP A 308 -7.93 4.55 38.40
CA ASP A 308 -8.68 5.33 39.39
C ASP A 308 -7.95 5.48 40.74
N LYS A 309 -6.84 4.76 40.93
CA LYS A 309 -6.01 4.84 42.14
C LYS A 309 -4.97 5.98 42.10
N ILE A 310 -4.76 6.60 40.95
CA ILE A 310 -3.83 7.74 40.82
C ILE A 310 -4.61 9.04 40.62
N PRO A 311 -4.12 10.18 41.13
CA PRO A 311 -4.71 11.49 40.84
C PRO A 311 -4.80 11.74 39.33
N ALA A 312 -5.85 12.45 38.90
CA ALA A 312 -5.97 12.92 37.52
C ALA A 312 -5.37 14.31 37.39
N GLY A 313 -4.64 14.54 36.28
CA GLY A 313 -4.35 15.89 35.85
C GLY A 313 -5.61 16.62 35.38
N LYS A 314 -5.46 17.91 35.11
CA LYS A 314 -6.56 18.79 34.68
C LYS A 314 -6.33 19.25 33.26
N VAL A 315 -7.40 19.28 32.45
CA VAL A 315 -7.37 19.84 31.09
C VAL A 315 -8.22 21.11 31.05
N ASP A 316 -7.58 22.24 30.77
CA ASP A 316 -8.23 23.54 30.60
C ASP A 316 -8.29 23.92 29.11
N LYS A 317 -9.42 24.50 28.68
CA LYS A 317 -9.63 24.96 27.30
C LYS A 317 -9.29 26.43 27.19
N HIS A 318 -8.52 26.79 26.17
CA HIS A 318 -8.16 28.18 25.85
C HIS A 318 -8.32 28.47 24.37
N LYS A 319 -8.17 29.75 24.04
CA LYS A 319 -8.07 30.23 22.66
C LYS A 319 -6.84 31.11 22.53
N ILE A 320 -6.22 31.07 21.36
CA ILE A 320 -5.13 31.97 20.99
C ILE A 320 -5.42 32.52 19.59
N ALA A 321 -5.43 33.85 19.47
CA ALA A 321 -5.45 34.53 18.19
C ALA A 321 -4.02 34.68 17.69
N SER A 322 -3.80 34.39 16.41
CA SER A 322 -2.49 34.46 15.78
C SER A 322 -2.41 35.61 14.77
N ASP A 323 -1.44 36.49 14.97
CA ASP A 323 -1.14 37.54 14.01
C ASP A 323 -0.38 36.99 12.81
N LEU A 324 0.49 36.00 12.99
CA LEU A 324 1.21 35.35 11.88
C LEU A 324 0.27 34.54 10.98
N LEU A 325 -0.64 33.77 11.57
CA LEU A 325 -1.51 32.84 10.84
C LEU A 325 -2.86 33.44 10.42
N LYS A 326 -3.19 34.62 10.96
CA LYS A 326 -4.47 35.32 10.70
C LYS A 326 -5.69 34.46 11.02
N ASN A 327 -5.60 33.65 12.08
CA ASN A 327 -6.70 32.82 12.57
C ASN A 327 -6.69 32.72 14.10
N GLU A 328 -7.76 32.17 14.67
CA GLU A 328 -7.87 31.82 16.08
C GLU A 328 -7.85 30.29 16.22
N ARG A 329 -7.19 29.79 17.26
CA ARG A 329 -7.09 28.35 17.55
C ARG A 329 -7.58 28.03 18.93
N ASN A 330 -8.28 26.91 19.06
CA ASN A 330 -8.54 26.30 20.34
C ASN A 330 -7.28 25.57 20.83
N LEU A 331 -7.02 25.69 22.13
CA LEU A 331 -5.97 24.98 22.84
C LEU A 331 -6.59 24.14 23.96
N SER A 332 -6.04 22.97 24.19
CA SER A 332 -6.26 22.20 25.42
C SER A 332 -4.96 22.09 26.19
N VAL A 333 -4.91 22.63 27.40
CA VAL A 333 -3.72 22.59 28.23
C VAL A 333 -3.93 21.60 29.37
N TYR A 334 -3.18 20.50 29.33
CA TYR A 334 -3.07 19.55 30.43
C TYR A 334 -2.06 20.06 31.46
N THR A 335 -2.44 20.06 32.72
CA THR A 335 -1.55 20.22 33.87
C THR A 335 -1.52 18.93 34.69
N PRO A 336 -0.34 18.52 35.19
CA PRO A 336 -0.22 17.27 35.93
C PRO A 336 -0.90 17.39 37.30
N PRO A 337 -1.17 16.27 37.98
CA PRO A 337 -1.54 16.30 39.38
C PRO A 337 -0.58 17.18 40.19
N ASP A 338 -1.12 17.94 41.14
CA ASP A 338 -0.37 18.85 42.01
C ASP A 338 0.41 19.97 41.29
N TYR A 339 -0.04 20.39 40.10
CA TYR A 339 0.51 21.58 39.42
C TYR A 339 0.50 22.82 40.32
N ARG A 340 1.64 23.52 40.40
CA ARG A 340 1.80 24.75 41.18
C ARG A 340 2.40 25.86 40.32
N ALA A 341 1.67 26.97 40.19
CA ALA A 341 2.15 28.16 39.47
C ALA A 341 3.45 28.74 40.06
N ASN A 342 3.69 28.57 41.36
CA ASN A 342 4.93 29.04 42.02
C ASN A 342 5.94 27.90 42.27
N GLY A 343 5.82 26.78 41.54
CA GLY A 343 6.67 25.60 41.67
C GLY A 343 7.93 25.65 40.80
N LYS A 344 8.66 24.51 40.75
CA LYS A 344 9.73 24.32 39.75
C LYS A 344 9.11 24.26 38.34
N PRO A 345 9.79 24.77 37.29
CA PRO A 345 9.31 24.67 35.92
C PRO A 345 9.06 23.22 35.49
N TYR A 346 7.89 22.97 34.92
CA TYR A 346 7.48 21.66 34.40
C TYR A 346 8.04 21.45 32.98
N ALA A 347 8.29 20.19 32.61
CA ALA A 347 8.60 19.88 31.20
C ALA A 347 7.41 20.25 30.30
N LEU A 348 7.66 20.50 29.02
CA LEU A 348 6.64 20.98 28.07
C LEU A 348 6.47 19.99 26.91
N LEU A 349 5.23 19.64 26.62
CA LEU A 349 4.83 18.93 25.41
C LEU A 349 3.92 19.83 24.56
N VAL A 350 4.32 20.16 23.35
CA VAL A 350 3.48 20.82 22.34
C VAL A 350 3.01 19.74 21.36
N LEU A 351 1.70 19.52 21.26
CA LEU A 351 1.13 18.39 20.53
C LEU A 351 0.05 18.86 19.55
N PHE A 352 0.16 18.45 18.29
CA PHE A 352 -0.80 18.84 17.26
C PHE A 352 -2.03 17.92 17.21
N ASP A 353 -3.04 18.29 16.43
CA ASP A 353 -4.27 17.51 16.25
C ASP A 353 -5.05 17.27 17.56
N GLU A 354 -5.30 18.34 18.34
CA GLU A 354 -5.93 18.32 19.67
C GLU A 354 -7.13 17.39 19.82
N GLY A 355 -8.10 17.46 18.90
CA GLY A 355 -9.29 16.60 18.95
C GLY A 355 -8.95 15.11 18.90
N ALA A 356 -7.98 14.69 18.07
CA ALA A 356 -7.57 13.30 17.97
C ALA A 356 -6.75 12.85 19.18
N TYR A 357 -5.88 13.72 19.69
CA TYR A 357 -5.05 13.47 20.88
C TYR A 357 -5.74 13.66 22.23
N LEU A 358 -7.02 14.00 22.24
CA LEU A 358 -7.89 13.90 23.41
C LEU A 358 -8.86 12.73 23.34
N SER A 359 -9.26 12.32 22.13
CA SER A 359 -10.29 11.29 21.93
C SER A 359 -9.69 9.91 21.62
N SER A 360 -8.98 9.79 20.49
CA SER A 360 -8.46 8.51 19.98
C SER A 360 -7.16 8.13 20.68
N VAL A 361 -6.32 9.11 20.98
CA VAL A 361 -5.18 8.96 21.88
C VAL A 361 -5.57 9.61 23.21
N PRO A 362 -5.71 8.84 24.31
CA PRO A 362 -6.12 9.41 25.59
C PRO A 362 -4.92 10.07 26.29
N THR A 363 -4.39 11.16 25.70
CA THR A 363 -3.14 11.80 26.16
C THR A 363 -3.14 12.15 27.64
N PRO A 364 -4.19 12.76 28.23
CA PRO A 364 -4.20 13.05 29.66
C PRO A 364 -4.01 11.79 30.54
N VAL A 365 -4.64 10.69 30.16
CA VAL A 365 -4.52 9.40 30.87
C VAL A 365 -3.11 8.83 30.72
N ILE A 366 -2.53 8.91 29.51
CA ILE A 366 -1.16 8.48 29.25
C ILE A 366 -0.18 9.27 30.13
N LEU A 367 -0.33 10.59 30.17
CA LEU A 367 0.53 11.46 30.98
C LEU A 367 0.36 11.18 32.48
N ASP A 368 -0.88 11.07 32.98
CA ASP A 368 -1.15 10.72 34.38
C ASP A 368 -0.43 9.41 34.78
N ASN A 369 -0.61 8.36 33.97
CA ASN A 369 -0.04 7.05 34.26
C ASN A 369 1.49 7.07 34.21
N LEU A 370 2.09 7.73 33.20
CA LEU A 370 3.55 7.81 33.05
C LEU A 370 4.20 8.63 34.18
N ILE A 371 3.57 9.74 34.57
CA ILE A 371 4.04 10.62 35.66
C ILE A 371 3.92 9.89 36.99
N ALA A 372 2.78 9.27 37.29
CA ALA A 372 2.58 8.52 38.52
C ALA A 372 3.55 7.32 38.65
N ALA A 373 3.93 6.71 37.53
CA ALA A 373 4.91 5.63 37.48
C ALA A 373 6.38 6.12 37.47
N GLY A 374 6.63 7.44 37.52
CA GLY A 374 7.98 8.02 37.50
C GLY A 374 8.74 7.78 36.18
N ARG A 375 8.04 7.47 35.10
CA ARG A 375 8.64 7.15 33.79
C ARG A 375 9.02 8.39 33.00
N ILE A 376 8.31 9.49 33.23
CA ILE A 376 8.60 10.82 32.68
C ILE A 376 8.52 11.87 33.81
N PRO A 377 9.20 13.02 33.71
CA PRO A 377 9.03 14.12 34.66
C PRO A 377 7.60 14.69 34.59
N PRO A 378 7.10 15.30 35.67
CA PRO A 378 5.87 16.10 35.61
C PRO A 378 5.95 17.13 34.48
N MET A 379 4.91 17.20 33.65
CA MET A 379 4.89 18.04 32.46
C MET A 379 3.53 18.69 32.21
N VAL A 380 3.57 19.87 31.60
CA VAL A 380 2.42 20.55 31.00
C VAL A 380 2.36 20.16 29.52
N ALA A 381 1.18 19.81 29.02
CA ALA A 381 0.98 19.52 27.60
C ALA A 381 0.00 20.51 26.97
N VAL A 382 0.40 21.14 25.87
CA VAL A 382 -0.39 22.11 25.10
C VAL A 382 -0.79 21.44 23.79
N LEU A 383 -2.05 21.04 23.70
CA LEU A 383 -2.63 20.41 22.52
C LEU A 383 -3.29 21.49 21.65
N ILE A 384 -2.87 21.57 20.38
CA ILE A 384 -3.28 22.63 19.45
C ILE A 384 -4.32 22.09 18.46
N ALA A 385 -5.48 22.74 18.39
CA ALA A 385 -6.50 22.42 17.40
C ALA A 385 -6.19 23.04 16.03
N ASN A 386 -6.64 22.37 14.98
CA ASN A 386 -6.71 22.96 13.64
C ASN A 386 -8.08 23.64 13.48
N PRO A 387 -8.15 24.89 13.00
CA PRO A 387 -9.42 25.56 12.70
C PRO A 387 -10.30 24.78 11.71
N SER A 388 -9.68 24.08 10.76
CA SER A 388 -10.36 23.21 9.79
C SER A 388 -9.40 22.17 9.23
N GLN A 389 -9.92 21.18 8.48
CA GLN A 389 -9.09 20.24 7.73
C GLN A 389 -8.25 20.93 6.64
N ASP A 390 -8.80 21.93 5.95
CA ASP A 390 -8.07 22.69 4.93
C ASP A 390 -6.92 23.47 5.54
N THR A 391 -7.16 24.08 6.70
CA THR A 391 -6.15 24.79 7.49
C THR A 391 -5.03 23.84 7.92
N ARG A 392 -5.39 22.64 8.42
CA ARG A 392 -4.44 21.57 8.75
C ARG A 392 -3.55 21.20 7.56
N ASN A 393 -4.14 21.02 6.38
CA ASN A 393 -3.43 20.63 5.16
C ASN A 393 -2.51 21.74 4.62
N LYS A 394 -2.74 23.01 4.99
CA LYS A 394 -1.92 24.16 4.56
C LYS A 394 -0.81 24.51 5.53
N GLU A 395 -1.03 24.31 6.83
CA GLU A 395 -0.13 24.83 7.88
C GLU A 395 0.77 23.76 8.51
N LEU A 396 0.36 22.49 8.53
CA LEU A 396 1.18 21.44 9.12
C LEU A 396 2.32 20.93 8.21
N PRO A 397 2.14 20.67 6.91
CA PRO A 397 3.28 20.38 6.04
C PRO A 397 4.30 21.53 6.11
N PRO A 398 5.61 21.28 6.00
CA PRO A 398 6.67 22.24 6.35
C PRO A 398 6.35 23.70 5.99
N ASN A 399 5.92 24.46 7.00
CA ASN A 399 5.44 25.83 6.86
C ASN A 399 6.14 26.73 7.88
N ALA A 400 6.89 27.69 7.37
CA ALA A 400 7.66 28.64 8.17
C ALA A 400 6.78 29.46 9.12
N GLN A 401 5.61 29.94 8.66
CA GLN A 401 4.72 30.77 9.47
C GLN A 401 4.11 29.99 10.62
N PHE A 402 3.79 28.71 10.42
CA PHE A 402 3.31 27.85 11.51
C PHE A 402 4.39 27.58 12.53
N ALA A 403 5.62 27.27 12.09
CA ALA A 403 6.74 27.10 13.01
C ALA A 403 7.07 28.39 13.78
N ASP A 404 7.05 29.55 13.12
CA ASP A 404 7.27 30.86 13.75
C ASP A 404 6.14 31.17 14.75
N PHE A 405 4.87 30.86 14.43
CA PHE A 405 3.74 30.98 15.38
C PHE A 405 4.00 30.22 16.68
N LEU A 406 4.50 28.98 16.59
CA LEU A 406 4.80 28.18 17.78
C LEU A 406 5.85 28.87 18.66
N ALA A 407 6.87 29.45 18.04
CA ALA A 407 7.99 30.07 18.72
C ALA A 407 7.69 31.46 19.29
N THR A 408 7.01 32.32 18.52
CA THR A 408 6.90 33.75 18.82
C THR A 408 5.55 34.17 19.38
N GLU A 409 4.51 33.35 19.25
CA GLU A 409 3.17 33.66 19.76
C GLU A 409 2.72 32.63 20.80
N LEU A 410 2.76 31.34 20.47
CA LEU A 410 2.31 30.29 21.38
C LEU A 410 3.21 30.18 22.60
N LEU A 411 4.53 30.02 22.45
CA LEU A 411 5.41 29.79 23.59
C LEU A 411 5.41 30.96 24.60
N PRO A 412 5.47 32.25 24.17
CA PRO A 412 5.30 33.37 25.09
C PRO A 412 3.94 33.34 25.81
N TRP A 413 2.86 32.98 25.11
CA TRP A 413 1.56 32.81 25.73
C TRP A 413 1.58 31.70 26.79
N VAL A 414 2.21 30.56 26.51
CA VAL A 414 2.32 29.45 27.48
C VAL A 414 3.11 29.90 28.71
N HIS A 415 4.26 30.57 28.55
CA HIS A 415 5.05 31.08 29.68
C HIS A 415 4.32 32.13 30.53
N ALA A 416 3.43 32.93 29.92
CA ALA A 416 2.63 33.91 30.65
C ALA A 416 1.52 33.26 31.51
N HIS A 417 1.05 32.06 31.14
CA HIS A 417 -0.08 31.39 31.79
C HIS A 417 0.35 30.18 32.65
N TYR A 418 1.50 29.58 32.35
CA TYR A 418 1.96 28.33 32.96
C TYR A 418 3.44 28.34 33.30
N THR A 419 3.79 27.65 34.39
CA THR A 419 5.16 27.52 34.91
C THR A 419 5.86 26.38 34.19
N VAL A 420 6.36 26.65 32.98
CA VAL A 420 7.03 25.66 32.14
C VAL A 420 8.50 25.99 31.94
N THR A 421 9.28 24.96 31.63
CA THR A 421 10.72 25.05 31.34
C THR A 421 11.02 25.93 30.12
N SER A 422 12.18 26.57 30.12
CA SER A 422 12.79 27.18 28.92
C SER A 422 13.99 26.37 28.41
N ASP A 423 14.32 25.24 29.03
CA ASP A 423 15.36 24.32 28.56
C ASP A 423 14.82 23.47 27.39
N PRO A 424 15.40 23.60 26.17
CA PRO A 424 14.95 22.83 25.00
C PRO A 424 14.98 21.32 25.21
N LYS A 425 15.89 20.82 26.06
CA LYS A 425 15.99 19.38 26.36
C LYS A 425 14.75 18.83 27.08
N LEU A 426 13.95 19.69 27.69
CA LEU A 426 12.71 19.36 28.37
C LEU A 426 11.46 19.88 27.63
N THR A 427 11.62 20.35 26.39
CA THR A 427 10.53 20.81 25.52
C THR A 427 10.43 19.91 24.31
N THR A 428 9.31 19.22 24.18
CA THR A 428 9.01 18.27 23.11
C THR A 428 7.92 18.83 22.19
N VAL A 429 8.16 18.82 20.88
CA VAL A 429 7.12 19.04 19.86
C VAL A 429 6.74 17.71 19.22
N ALA A 430 5.44 17.46 19.07
CA ALA A 430 4.93 16.15 18.70
C ALA A 430 3.72 16.19 17.76
N GLY A 431 3.57 15.14 16.95
CA GLY A 431 2.38 14.93 16.15
C GLY A 431 2.47 13.70 15.25
N SER A 432 1.37 13.42 14.55
CA SER A 432 1.24 12.30 13.61
C SER A 432 1.01 12.75 12.17
N SER A 433 1.49 12.00 11.18
CA SER A 433 1.26 12.32 9.75
C SER A 433 1.83 13.70 9.39
N PHE A 434 0.99 14.62 8.88
CA PHE A 434 1.37 16.03 8.72
C PHE A 434 1.82 16.69 10.02
N GLY A 435 1.25 16.33 11.17
CA GLY A 435 1.73 16.81 12.46
C GLY A 435 3.15 16.31 12.80
N GLY A 436 3.52 15.09 12.36
CA GLY A 436 4.85 14.54 12.59
C GLY A 436 5.93 15.26 11.78
N ILE A 437 5.66 15.53 10.51
CA ILE A 437 6.56 16.35 9.68
C ILE A 437 6.59 17.82 10.14
N ALA A 438 5.46 18.39 10.58
CA ALA A 438 5.40 19.72 11.19
C ALA A 438 6.30 19.82 12.41
N ALA A 439 6.23 18.82 13.31
CA ALA A 439 7.02 18.79 14.53
C ALA A 439 8.52 18.70 14.22
N THR A 440 8.86 17.89 13.23
CA THR A 440 10.24 17.75 12.75
C THR A 440 10.77 19.06 12.14
N TYR A 441 9.92 19.77 11.38
CA TYR A 441 10.26 21.07 10.80
C TYR A 441 10.36 22.18 11.84
N ALA A 442 9.47 22.19 12.85
CA ALA A 442 9.56 23.11 13.99
C ALA A 442 10.88 22.92 14.76
N GLY A 443 11.31 21.67 14.97
CA GLY A 443 12.63 21.38 15.55
C GLY A 443 13.79 21.88 14.70
N LEU A 444 13.72 21.70 13.36
CA LEU A 444 14.74 22.22 12.44
C LEU A 444 14.86 23.74 12.50
N ARG A 445 13.74 24.45 12.64
CA ARG A 445 13.69 25.91 12.59
C ARG A 445 13.94 26.57 13.94
N HIS A 446 13.48 25.96 15.02
CA HIS A 446 13.48 26.50 16.38
C HIS A 446 14.08 25.53 17.41
N SER A 447 15.27 24.99 17.10
CA SER A 447 15.98 24.06 18.00
C SER A 447 16.40 24.68 19.33
N GLU A 448 16.43 26.01 19.40
CA GLU A 448 16.60 26.81 20.61
C GLU A 448 15.39 26.78 21.56
N ILE A 449 14.26 26.23 21.10
CA ILE A 449 13.03 26.03 21.88
C ILE A 449 12.73 24.54 21.98
N PHE A 450 12.70 23.84 20.86
CA PHE A 450 12.30 22.43 20.77
C PHE A 450 13.53 21.54 20.66
N GLY A 451 14.02 21.00 21.78
CA GLY A 451 15.16 20.07 21.77
C GLY A 451 14.75 18.61 21.49
N ASN A 452 13.46 18.29 21.59
CA ASN A 452 12.95 16.95 21.33
C ASN A 452 11.83 16.96 20.27
N VAL A 453 11.89 16.02 19.34
CA VAL A 453 10.87 15.80 18.31
C VAL A 453 10.30 14.39 18.47
N LEU A 454 8.98 14.28 18.65
CA LEU A 454 8.25 13.01 18.63
C LEU A 454 7.39 12.95 17.36
N CYS A 455 7.81 12.15 16.39
CA CYS A 455 7.18 12.08 15.08
C CYS A 455 6.52 10.70 14.86
N GLN A 456 5.20 10.67 14.76
CA GLN A 456 4.45 9.44 14.50
C GLN A 456 4.04 9.35 13.03
N SER A 457 4.50 8.32 12.31
CA SER A 457 4.20 8.13 10.88
C SER A 457 4.31 9.44 10.06
N GLY A 458 5.43 10.16 10.17
CA GLY A 458 5.60 11.49 9.57
C GLY A 458 5.49 11.48 8.05
N SER A 459 4.77 12.46 7.48
CA SER A 459 4.55 12.58 6.04
C SER A 459 5.78 13.06 5.25
N PHE A 460 6.93 12.39 5.41
CA PHE A 460 8.21 12.75 4.78
C PHE A 460 8.23 12.58 3.26
N TRP A 461 7.17 12.02 2.67
CA TRP A 461 6.95 12.03 1.23
C TRP A 461 6.71 13.46 0.68
N TRP A 462 6.22 14.38 1.52
CA TRP A 462 5.81 15.72 1.09
C TRP A 462 6.96 16.54 0.47
N ALA A 463 6.62 17.34 -0.54
CA ALA A 463 7.50 18.36 -1.12
C ALA A 463 6.71 19.66 -1.45
N PRO A 464 7.35 20.85 -1.54
CA PRO A 464 6.67 22.12 -1.83
C PRO A 464 5.99 22.16 -3.20
N ASP A 465 6.59 21.51 -4.19
CA ASP A 465 6.08 21.38 -5.55
C ASP A 465 5.09 20.22 -5.70
N HIS A 466 5.00 19.33 -4.70
CA HIS A 466 4.09 18.19 -4.66
C HIS A 466 3.56 17.94 -3.25
N SER A 467 2.42 18.55 -2.94
CA SER A 467 1.86 18.61 -1.59
C SER A 467 0.78 17.57 -1.28
N GLY A 468 0.39 16.71 -2.23
CA GLY A 468 -0.61 15.68 -1.98
C GLY A 468 -0.93 14.74 -3.14
N PHE A 469 -1.72 13.72 -2.81
CA PHE A 469 -2.41 12.86 -3.77
C PHE A 469 -3.61 13.60 -4.37
N PRO A 470 -3.95 13.45 -5.67
CA PRO A 470 -3.50 12.42 -6.61
C PRO A 470 -2.43 12.88 -7.63
N ASP A 471 -1.96 14.13 -7.56
CA ASP A 471 -1.16 14.75 -8.63
C ASP A 471 0.32 14.36 -8.64
N ALA A 472 0.77 13.60 -7.64
CA ALA A 472 2.10 13.00 -7.66
C ALA A 472 2.19 11.92 -8.75
N ASP A 473 3.22 12.00 -9.59
CA ASP A 473 3.60 10.94 -10.53
C ASP A 473 5.03 10.44 -10.26
N ALA A 474 5.49 9.48 -11.06
CA ALA A 474 6.81 8.87 -10.93
C ALA A 474 7.99 9.85 -11.08
N THR A 475 7.77 11.08 -11.54
CA THR A 475 8.78 12.13 -11.68
C THR A 475 8.91 13.01 -10.43
N THR A 476 8.00 12.85 -9.46
CA THR A 476 7.97 13.64 -8.22
C THR A 476 9.12 13.27 -7.29
N GLU A 477 9.98 14.22 -6.94
CA GLU A 477 11.06 13.98 -6.00
C GLU A 477 10.61 14.23 -4.55
N THR A 478 10.34 13.15 -3.81
CA THR A 478 9.91 13.22 -2.40
C THR A 478 11.07 13.52 -1.43
N GLY A 479 10.79 13.55 -0.13
CA GLY A 479 11.85 13.62 0.89
C GLY A 479 12.41 15.02 1.10
N TRP A 480 11.65 16.08 0.80
CA TRP A 480 12.14 17.47 0.87
C TRP A 480 12.76 17.81 2.24
N LEU A 481 12.10 17.46 3.34
CA LEU A 481 12.60 17.78 4.68
C LEU A 481 13.92 17.06 5.00
N ALA A 482 14.11 15.83 4.51
CA ALA A 482 15.36 15.11 4.68
C ALA A 482 16.53 15.87 3.99
N LYS A 483 16.29 16.42 2.80
CA LYS A 483 17.27 17.26 2.08
C LYS A 483 17.59 18.54 2.85
N GLU A 484 16.61 19.16 3.50
CA GLU A 484 16.86 20.34 4.36
C GLU A 484 17.73 19.99 5.57
N PHE A 485 17.52 18.82 6.19
CA PHE A 485 18.42 18.34 7.24
C PHE A 485 19.84 18.08 6.71
N ILE A 486 20.00 17.51 5.50
CA ILE A 486 21.32 17.33 4.87
C ILE A 486 22.05 18.68 4.78
N LYS A 487 21.37 19.73 4.31
CA LYS A 487 21.93 21.09 4.15
C LYS A 487 22.21 21.80 5.48
N SER A 488 21.41 21.53 6.51
CA SER A 488 21.52 22.19 7.82
C SER A 488 22.81 21.82 8.58
N PRO A 489 23.34 22.68 9.46
CA PRO A 489 24.30 22.25 10.47
C PRO A 489 23.65 21.24 11.43
N LYS A 490 24.46 20.49 12.19
CA LYS A 490 23.93 19.62 13.25
C LYS A 490 23.35 20.50 14.37
N LEU A 491 22.07 20.31 14.68
CA LEU A 491 21.33 21.01 15.72
C LEU A 491 21.30 20.19 17.02
N PRO A 492 21.01 20.80 18.19
CA PRO A 492 20.92 20.09 19.47
C PRO A 492 19.57 19.37 19.63
N LEU A 493 19.20 18.53 18.65
CA LEU A 493 17.91 17.83 18.58
C LEU A 493 18.05 16.36 18.95
N ARG A 494 16.99 15.82 19.56
CA ARG A 494 16.78 14.39 19.77
C ARG A 494 15.46 13.98 19.14
N PHE A 495 15.45 12.83 18.51
CA PHE A 495 14.30 12.34 17.76
C PHE A 495 13.80 11.04 18.33
N TRP A 496 12.48 10.95 18.44
CA TRP A 496 11.79 9.68 18.40
C TRP A 496 10.90 9.67 17.16
N MET A 497 10.91 8.55 16.43
CA MET A 497 10.21 8.40 15.16
C MET A 497 9.61 6.99 15.03
N ASP A 498 8.43 6.89 14.42
CA ASP A 498 7.88 5.60 14.00
C ASP A 498 7.23 5.63 12.62
N ALA A 499 6.98 4.43 12.08
CA ALA A 499 6.14 4.23 10.90
C ALA A 499 5.51 2.83 10.91
N GLY A 500 4.27 2.72 10.42
CA GLY A 500 3.60 1.45 10.24
C GLY A 500 4.13 0.66 9.04
N VAL A 501 4.26 -0.66 9.20
CA VAL A 501 4.75 -1.55 8.12
C VAL A 501 3.79 -1.67 6.93
N PHE A 502 2.53 -1.25 7.07
CA PHE A 502 1.56 -1.21 5.98
C PHE A 502 1.49 0.15 5.27
N GLU A 503 2.26 1.15 5.71
CA GLU A 503 2.24 2.50 5.12
C GLU A 503 3.13 2.63 3.87
N VAL A 504 2.91 1.74 2.90
CA VAL A 504 3.71 1.58 1.68
C VAL A 504 3.07 2.26 0.47
N ASP A 505 3.86 2.48 -0.58
CA ASP A 505 3.38 3.05 -1.83
C ASP A 505 2.57 2.01 -2.63
N SER A 506 1.28 1.97 -2.35
CA SER A 506 0.33 1.05 -2.99
C SER A 506 -0.04 1.42 -4.42
N ARG A 507 0.24 2.65 -4.86
CA ARG A 507 -0.18 3.18 -6.17
C ARG A 507 1.00 3.53 -7.09
N GLY A 508 2.23 3.43 -6.60
CA GLY A 508 3.44 3.78 -7.36
C GLY A 508 3.58 5.28 -7.60
N ASN A 509 2.94 6.11 -6.78
CA ASN A 509 2.89 7.57 -6.93
C ASN A 509 3.51 8.31 -5.74
N GLY A 510 4.38 7.65 -4.98
CA GLY A 510 5.29 8.29 -4.05
C GLY A 510 4.73 8.65 -2.67
N GLY A 511 3.45 8.42 -2.38
CA GLY A 511 2.90 8.71 -1.06
C GLY A 511 2.94 7.55 -0.07
N ALA A 512 4.06 6.81 -0.05
CA ALA A 512 4.43 5.97 1.08
C ALA A 512 4.83 6.81 2.29
N ILE A 513 4.66 6.29 3.51
CA ILE A 513 5.25 6.89 4.73
C ILE A 513 6.41 6.06 5.24
N LEU A 514 6.35 4.74 5.11
CA LEU A 514 7.37 3.83 5.66
C LEU A 514 8.75 4.11 5.06
N GLU A 515 8.85 4.14 3.73
CA GLU A 515 10.11 4.35 3.02
C GLU A 515 10.67 5.76 3.24
N PRO A 516 9.90 6.86 3.11
CA PRO A 516 10.39 8.20 3.44
C PRO A 516 10.78 8.36 4.92
N SER A 517 10.08 7.71 5.85
CA SER A 517 10.46 7.72 7.28
C SER A 517 11.79 7.01 7.52
N ARG A 518 12.04 5.87 6.85
CA ARG A 518 13.34 5.18 6.89
C ARG A 518 14.45 6.06 6.32
N HIS A 519 14.19 6.73 5.19
CA HIS A 519 15.14 7.65 4.59
C HIS A 519 15.47 8.83 5.53
N MET A 520 14.45 9.47 6.12
CA MET A 520 14.64 10.54 7.09
C MET A 520 15.46 10.08 8.30
N ARG A 521 15.14 8.91 8.88
CA ARG A 521 15.94 8.30 9.95
C ARG A 521 17.40 8.14 9.54
N ASP A 522 17.68 7.61 8.35
CA ASP A 522 19.04 7.36 7.88
C ASP A 522 19.84 8.66 7.70
N VAL A 523 19.18 9.72 7.21
CA VAL A 523 19.78 11.06 7.13
C VAL A 523 20.12 11.59 8.53
N LEU A 524 19.21 11.46 9.50
CA LEU A 524 19.45 11.93 10.86
C LEU A 524 20.58 11.14 11.55
N LEU A 525 20.60 9.81 11.40
CA LEU A 525 21.68 8.97 11.93
C LEU A 525 23.02 9.28 11.28
N ALA A 526 23.07 9.49 9.96
CA ALA A 526 24.29 9.88 9.25
C ALA A 526 24.85 11.23 9.74
N LYS A 527 23.97 12.15 10.17
CA LYS A 527 24.34 13.42 10.81
C LYS A 527 24.59 13.30 12.32
N SER A 528 24.63 12.08 12.85
CA SER A 528 24.92 11.76 14.26
C SER A 528 23.93 12.36 15.25
N TYR A 529 22.65 12.51 14.87
CA TYR A 529 21.59 12.82 15.83
C TYR A 529 21.28 11.60 16.71
N GLU A 530 20.77 11.82 17.92
CA GLU A 530 20.14 10.75 18.71
C GLU A 530 18.76 10.47 18.11
N VAL A 531 18.54 9.25 17.61
CA VAL A 531 17.29 8.85 16.95
C VAL A 531 16.80 7.53 17.52
N HIS A 532 15.65 7.57 18.19
CA HIS A 532 14.90 6.38 18.57
C HIS A 532 13.89 6.06 17.47
N TYR A 533 14.14 5.03 16.67
CA TYR A 533 13.24 4.63 15.58
C TYR A 533 12.59 3.28 15.84
N GLN A 534 11.27 3.19 15.63
CA GLN A 534 10.55 1.93 15.67
C GLN A 534 9.61 1.73 14.48
N GLN A 535 9.31 0.47 14.20
CA GLN A 535 8.24 0.08 13.28
C GLN A 535 7.16 -0.67 14.06
N PHE A 536 5.90 -0.47 13.70
CA PHE A 536 4.79 -1.19 14.29
C PHE A 536 3.99 -1.95 13.23
N ASN A 537 3.37 -3.07 13.62
CA ASN A 537 2.67 -3.97 12.73
C ASN A 537 1.25 -3.48 12.37
N SER A 538 1.13 -2.24 11.90
CA SER A 538 -0.11 -1.66 11.40
C SER A 538 0.15 -0.68 10.25
N GLY A 539 -0.90 0.02 9.81
CA GLY A 539 -0.82 1.15 8.90
C GLY A 539 -1.06 2.48 9.61
N HIS A 540 -1.60 3.44 8.85
CA HIS A 540 -1.72 4.84 9.26
C HIS A 540 -2.90 5.07 10.22
N ASP A 541 -2.79 4.68 11.49
CA ASP A 541 -3.90 4.75 12.46
C ASP A 541 -3.53 5.17 13.89
N TYR A 542 -4.47 5.89 14.53
CA TYR A 542 -4.37 6.33 15.94
C TYR A 542 -4.39 5.17 16.95
N LEU A 543 -4.81 3.98 16.53
CA LEU A 543 -4.88 2.80 17.40
C LEU A 543 -3.47 2.33 17.79
N ASN A 544 -2.47 2.55 16.94
CA ASN A 544 -1.07 2.33 17.26
C ASN A 544 -0.44 3.57 17.89
N TRP A 545 -0.70 4.75 17.34
CA TRP A 545 -0.10 6.00 17.84
C TRP A 545 -0.42 6.29 19.32
N ARG A 546 -1.57 5.83 19.84
CA ARG A 546 -1.85 5.95 21.29
C ARG A 546 -0.86 5.20 22.18
N GLY A 547 -0.30 4.10 21.68
CA GLY A 547 0.74 3.36 22.38
C GLY A 547 2.10 4.04 22.22
N THR A 548 2.42 4.37 20.98
CA THR A 548 3.77 4.83 20.64
C THR A 548 4.05 6.27 21.10
N LEU A 549 3.02 7.07 21.40
CA LEU A 549 3.16 8.35 22.11
C LEU A 549 3.85 8.16 23.47
N ALA A 550 3.44 7.14 24.23
CA ALA A 550 4.04 6.85 25.53
C ALA A 550 5.50 6.41 25.39
N ASP A 551 5.79 5.53 24.42
CA ASP A 551 7.15 5.06 24.14
C ASP A 551 8.08 6.23 23.77
N GLY A 552 7.59 7.15 22.94
CA GLY A 552 8.35 8.33 22.51
C GLY A 552 8.64 9.31 23.65
N LEU A 553 7.67 9.56 24.53
CA LEU A 553 7.89 10.41 25.70
C LEU A 553 8.90 9.78 26.67
N ILE A 554 8.83 8.47 26.90
CA ILE A 554 9.81 7.76 27.74
C ILE A 554 11.21 7.87 27.13
N ALA A 555 11.35 7.66 25.81
CA ALA A 555 12.65 7.72 25.14
C ALA A 555 13.29 9.12 25.22
N LEU A 556 12.50 10.18 24.98
CA LEU A 556 13.01 11.54 24.87
C LEU A 556 13.24 12.20 26.24
N VAL A 557 12.27 12.10 27.15
CA VAL A 557 12.30 12.84 28.42
C VAL A 557 12.28 11.93 29.65
N GLY A 558 12.35 10.61 29.49
CA GLY A 558 12.34 9.69 30.61
C GLY A 558 13.51 9.89 31.58
N THR A 559 13.34 9.39 32.80
CA THR A 559 14.40 9.33 33.82
C THR A 559 15.45 8.29 33.40
N ASP A 560 16.71 8.41 33.85
CA ASP A 560 17.82 7.56 33.37
C ASP A 560 17.58 6.05 33.55
N THR A 561 16.76 5.64 34.53
CA THR A 561 16.35 4.24 34.75
C THR A 561 15.25 3.76 33.79
N ALA A 562 14.56 4.67 33.12
CA ALA A 562 13.41 4.40 32.25
C ALA A 562 13.72 4.53 30.75
N ARG A 563 14.83 5.20 30.37
CA ARG A 563 15.20 5.36 28.95
C ARG A 563 15.69 4.04 28.35
N PRO A 564 15.15 3.61 27.20
CA PRO A 564 15.78 2.55 26.42
C PRO A 564 17.17 2.99 25.94
N PRO A 565 18.14 2.07 25.77
CA PRO A 565 19.43 2.40 25.21
C PRO A 565 19.26 3.01 23.81
N SER A 566 19.91 4.15 23.56
CA SER A 566 19.99 4.74 22.22
C SER A 566 20.59 3.72 21.25
N ARG A 567 19.94 3.50 20.10
CA ARG A 567 20.45 2.62 19.04
C ARG A 567 21.09 3.41 17.92
#